data_AF-K1S920-F1
#
_entry.id   AF-K1S920-F1
#
_cell.length_a   1.000
_cell.length_b   1.000
_cell.length_c   1.000
_cell.angle_alpha   90.00
_cell.angle_beta   90.00
_cell.angle_gamma   90.00
#
_symmetry.space_group_name_H-M   'P 1'
#
loop_
_entity.id
_entity.type
_entity.pdbx_description
1 polymer ?
#
loop_
_entity_poly.entity_id
_entity_poly.type
_entity_poly.pdbx_seq_one_letter_code
_entity_poly.pdbx_strand_id
1 'polypeptide(L)'
;MDMYVLTNTSRNFGAACITYPGVLKEFAREHNSDFYIIPSSVHEVILILGEQMSVEEMNLMVEEVNEREVDSIDVLSNHVYQYKRELEEIIY
;
A
#
# COMPACT_ATOMS: atom_id res chain seq x y z
N MET A 1 9.49 -4.66 -10.67
CA MET A 1 8.57 -4.11 -9.67
C MET A 1 7.17 -4.52 -10.10
N ASP A 2 6.54 -5.42 -9.35
CA ASP A 2 5.16 -5.81 -9.60
C ASP A 2 4.26 -4.96 -8.69
N MET A 3 3.29 -4.28 -9.31
CA MET A 3 2.40 -3.32 -8.65
C MET A 3 0.95 -3.81 -8.76
N TYR A 4 0.24 -3.79 -7.64
CA TYR A 4 -1.13 -4.25 -7.52
C TYR A 4 -1.99 -3.15 -6.90
N VAL A 5 -3.26 -3.12 -7.28
CA VAL A 5 -4.25 -2.19 -6.72
C VAL A 5 -5.22 -2.99 -5.85
N LEU A 6 -5.24 -2.67 -4.56
CA LEU A 6 -6.22 -3.18 -3.61
C LEU A 6 -7.37 -2.18 -3.49
N THR A 7 -8.57 -2.65 -3.83
CA THR A 7 -9.82 -1.92 -3.68
C THR A 7 -10.96 -2.91 -3.45
N ASN A 8 -12.17 -2.42 -3.18
CA ASN A 8 -13.37 -3.26 -3.08
C ASN A 8 -14.13 -3.36 -4.41
N THR A 9 -15.07 -4.30 -4.48
CA THR A 9 -15.90 -4.55 -5.68
C THR A 9 -16.73 -3.35 -6.11
N SER A 10 -17.05 -2.44 -5.19
CA SER A 10 -17.78 -1.20 -5.45
C SER A 10 -16.86 -0.03 -5.82
N ARG A 11 -15.53 -0.21 -5.79
CA ARG A 11 -14.48 0.81 -5.98
C ARG A 11 -14.66 2.08 -5.14
N ASN A 12 -15.37 1.98 -4.02
CA ASN A 12 -15.68 3.09 -3.14
C ASN A 12 -15.18 2.78 -1.73
N PHE A 13 -14.29 3.61 -1.18
CA PHE A 13 -13.63 3.36 0.12
C PHE A 13 -12.83 2.05 0.16
N GLY A 14 -12.23 1.65 -0.97
CA GLY A 14 -11.50 0.38 -1.11
C GLY A 14 -10.22 0.30 -0.29
N ALA A 15 -9.65 1.44 0.13
CA ALA A 15 -8.50 1.46 1.02
C ALA A 15 -8.80 0.82 2.40
N ALA A 16 -10.07 0.82 2.82
CA ALA A 16 -10.50 0.13 4.05
C ALA A 16 -10.28 -1.39 3.98
N CYS A 17 -10.11 -1.98 2.79
CA CYS A 17 -9.83 -3.40 2.64
C CYS A 17 -8.49 -3.84 3.23
N ILE A 18 -7.54 -2.92 3.50
CA ILE A 18 -6.34 -3.23 4.29
C ILE A 18 -6.72 -3.80 5.66
N THR A 19 -7.82 -3.32 6.26
CA THR A 19 -8.28 -3.73 7.59
C THR A 19 -9.02 -5.07 7.59
N TYR A 20 -9.32 -5.62 6.40
CA TYR A 20 -10.08 -6.86 6.30
C TYR A 20 -9.21 -8.02 6.78
N PRO A 21 -9.65 -8.78 7.79
CA PRO A 21 -8.86 -9.87 8.35
C PRO A 21 -8.41 -10.85 7.27
N GLY A 22 -7.10 -11.09 7.20
CA GLY A 22 -6.50 -12.06 6.29
C GLY A 22 -6.19 -11.55 4.88
N VAL A 23 -6.68 -10.40 4.43
CA VAL A 23 -6.42 -9.93 3.04
C VAL A 23 -4.94 -9.78 2.75
N LEU A 24 -4.21 -9.07 3.62
CA LEU A 24 -2.76 -8.87 3.47
C LEU A 24 -1.99 -10.19 3.61
N LYS A 25 -2.41 -11.05 4.53
CA LYS A 25 -1.81 -12.36 4.77
C LYS A 25 -1.94 -13.27 3.55
N GLU A 26 -3.13 -13.36 2.98
CA GLU A 26 -3.42 -14.17 1.80
C GLU A 26 -2.64 -13.65 0.59
N PHE A 27 -2.58 -12.32 0.40
CA PHE A 27 -1.78 -11.69 -0.65
C PHE A 27 -0.28 -11.98 -0.49
N ALA A 28 0.27 -11.85 0.72
CA ALA A 28 1.67 -12.19 1.03
C ALA A 28 1.98 -13.66 0.76
N ARG A 29 1.02 -14.54 1.09
CA ARG A 29 1.16 -15.99 0.90
C ARG A 29 1.12 -16.37 -0.57
N GLU A 30 0.21 -15.79 -1.34
CA GLU A 30 0.07 -16.02 -2.78
C GLU A 30 1.34 -15.63 -3.55
N HIS A 31 1.94 -14.51 -3.19
CA HIS A 31 3.14 -13.98 -3.85
C HIS A 31 4.45 -14.42 -3.18
N ASN A 32 4.37 -15.17 -2.07
CA ASN A 32 5.52 -15.63 -1.29
C ASN A 32 6.53 -14.50 -0.97
N SER A 33 6.03 -13.30 -0.66
CA SER A 33 6.85 -12.08 -0.53
C SER A 33 6.30 -11.11 0.52
N ASP A 34 7.21 -10.35 1.14
CA ASP A 34 6.89 -9.08 1.79
C ASP A 34 6.54 -8.02 0.72
N PHE A 35 5.85 -6.96 1.12
CA PHE A 35 5.44 -5.89 0.20
C PHE A 35 5.22 -4.55 0.88
N TYR A 36 5.32 -3.48 0.09
CA TYR A 36 4.95 -2.13 0.51
C TYR A 36 3.46 -1.89 0.31
N ILE A 37 2.88 -1.11 1.22
CA ILE A 37 1.51 -0.63 1.21
C ILE A 37 1.56 0.88 1.09
N ILE A 38 1.08 1.39 -0.04
CA ILE A 38 1.01 2.81 -0.32
C ILE A 38 -0.47 3.21 -0.29
N PRO A 39 -0.91 3.95 0.74
CA PRO A 39 -2.27 4.48 0.79
C PRO A 39 -2.40 5.66 -0.18
N SER A 40 -2.68 5.34 -1.44
CA SER A 40 -2.75 6.33 -2.53
C SER A 40 -3.98 7.22 -2.43
N SER A 41 -5.16 6.67 -2.11
CA SER A 41 -6.37 7.47 -1.89
C SER A 41 -7.40 6.75 -1.03
N VAL A 42 -8.48 7.44 -0.65
CA VAL A 42 -9.61 6.81 0.06
C VAL A 42 -10.20 5.61 -0.71
N HIS A 43 -10.08 5.59 -2.04
CA HIS A 43 -10.69 4.58 -2.90
C HIS A 43 -9.80 3.35 -3.13
N GLU A 44 -8.47 3.50 -3.01
CA GLU A 44 -7.53 2.45 -3.39
C GLU A 44 -6.19 2.54 -2.66
N VAL A 45 -5.54 1.38 -2.57
CA VAL A 45 -4.21 1.22 -1.99
C VAL A 45 -3.35 0.51 -3.01
N ILE A 46 -2.12 0.98 -3.18
CA ILE A 46 -1.14 0.35 -4.06
C ILE A 46 -0.27 -0.59 -3.24
N LEU A 47 -0.14 -1.83 -3.70
CA LEU A 47 0.75 -2.84 -3.13
C LEU A 47 1.92 -3.07 -4.08
N ILE A 48 3.16 -2.97 -3.59
CA ILE A 48 4.37 -3.20 -4.39
C ILE A 48 5.14 -4.37 -3.79
N LEU A 49 5.33 -5.43 -4.59
CA LEU A 49 6.05 -6.62 -4.14
C LEU A 49 7.56 -6.37 -4.02
N GLY A 50 8.12 -6.90 -2.94
CA GLY A 50 9.56 -6.92 -2.68
C GLY A 50 10.11 -5.66 -2.01
N GLU A 51 11.38 -5.73 -1.63
CA GLU A 51 12.12 -4.70 -0.90
C GLU A 51 13.22 -4.09 -1.79
N GLN A 52 12.84 -3.56 -2.95
CA GLN A 52 13.83 -3.06 -3.91
C GLN A 52 14.42 -1.68 -3.54
N MET A 53 13.79 -0.98 -2.60
CA MET A 53 14.14 0.37 -2.15
C MET A 53 13.89 0.47 -0.65
N SER A 54 14.55 1.40 0.04
CA SER A 54 14.24 1.64 1.45
C SER A 54 12.86 2.30 1.62
N VAL A 55 12.30 2.22 2.83
CA VAL A 55 11.04 2.91 3.18
C VAL A 55 11.18 4.42 2.97
N GLU A 56 12.34 5.00 3.30
CA GLU A 56 12.62 6.42 3.11
C GLU A 56 12.63 6.83 1.64
N GLU A 57 13.26 6.02 0.77
CA GLU A 57 13.27 6.28 -0.67
C GLU A 57 11.85 6.19 -1.25
N MET A 58 11.06 5.23 -0.79
CA MET A 58 9.67 5.10 -1.23
C MET A 58 8.79 6.24 -0.72
N ASN A 59 9.00 6.70 0.53
CA ASN A 59 8.29 7.85 1.09
C ASN A 59 8.54 9.11 0.26
N LEU A 60 9.79 9.37 -0.13
CA LEU A 60 10.12 10.52 -0.98
C LEU A 60 9.40 10.46 -2.33
N MET A 61 9.30 9.27 -2.94
CA MET A 61 8.56 9.10 -4.19
C MET A 61 7.05 9.33 -4.01
N VAL A 62 6.46 8.83 -2.93
CA VAL A 62 5.03 9.02 -2.64
C VAL A 62 4.71 10.48 -2.33
N GLU A 63 5.57 11.15 -1.57
CA GLU A 63 5.46 12.58 -1.27
C GLU A 63 5.51 13.42 -2.55
N GLU A 64 6.46 13.16 -3.46
CA GLU A 64 6.56 13.87 -4.73
C GLU A 64 5.30 13.68 -5.60
N VAL A 65 4.74 12.46 -5.65
CA VAL A 65 3.52 12.17 -6.43
C VAL A 65 2.31 12.87 -5.82
N ASN A 66 2.16 12.84 -4.49
CA ASN A 66 1.06 13.48 -3.78
C ASN A 66 1.08 15.01 -3.95
N GLU A 67 2.27 15.63 -3.93
CA GLU A 67 2.42 17.08 -4.10
C GLU A 67 2.13 17.56 -5.53
N ARG A 68 2.35 16.71 -6.54
CA ARG A 68 2.29 17.12 -7.96
C ARG A 68 0.96 16.81 -8.63
N GLU A 69 0.34 15.68 -8.31
CA GLU A 69 -0.71 15.08 -9.17
C GLU A 69 -2.05 14.82 -8.46
N VAL A 70 -2.13 14.91 -7.12
CA VAL A 70 -3.33 14.52 -6.37
C VAL A 70 -4.05 15.74 -5.81
N ASP A 71 -5.36 15.83 -6.03
CA ASP A 71 -6.19 16.85 -5.38
C ASP A 71 -6.14 16.60 -3.87
N SER A 72 -5.73 17.60 -3.08
CA SER A 72 -5.38 17.47 -1.66
C SER A 72 -6.44 16.82 -0.76
N ILE A 73 -7.69 16.70 -1.24
CA ILE A 73 -8.79 16.01 -0.56
C ILE A 73 -8.73 14.47 -0.64
N ASP A 74 -8.01 13.91 -1.60
CA ASP A 74 -7.96 12.45 -1.84
C ASP A 74 -6.73 11.77 -1.22
N VAL A 75 -5.73 12.53 -0.75
CA VAL A 75 -4.49 12.00 -0.16
C VAL A 75 -4.75 11.39 1.21
N LEU A 76 -4.39 10.11 1.39
CA LEU A 76 -4.53 9.40 2.67
C LEU A 76 -3.26 9.42 3.54
N SER A 77 -2.06 9.35 2.94
CA SER A 77 -0.79 9.45 3.68
C SER A 77 0.37 9.75 2.73
N ASN A 78 1.40 10.42 3.26
CA ASN A 78 2.72 10.53 2.63
C ASN A 78 3.67 9.42 3.10
N HIS A 79 3.18 8.49 3.91
CA HIS A 79 3.95 7.38 4.45
C HIS A 79 3.57 6.06 3.80
N VAL A 80 4.60 5.32 3.44
CA VAL A 80 4.55 3.93 3.00
C VAL A 80 4.70 3.03 4.20
N TYR A 81 3.86 2.01 4.25
CA TYR A 81 3.96 0.96 5.26
C TYR A 81 4.53 -0.30 4.62
N GLN A 82 5.06 -1.20 5.43
CA GLN A 82 5.54 -2.49 4.94
C GLN A 82 4.83 -3.63 5.66
N TYR A 83 4.33 -4.59 4.89
CA TYR A 83 3.80 -5.83 5.44
C TYR A 83 4.92 -6.88 5.52
N LYS A 84 5.19 -7.34 6.75
CA LYS A 84 6.15 -8.41 7.01
C LYS A 84 5.39 -9.73 7.14
N ARG A 85 5.55 -10.60 6.15
CA ARG A 85 4.87 -11.89 6.10
C ARG A 85 5.25 -12.79 7.26
N GLU A 86 6.51 -12.78 7.68
CA GLU A 86 6.99 -13.61 8.80
C GLU A 86 6.38 -13.20 10.15
N LEU A 87 6.10 -11.91 10.31
CA LEU A 87 5.48 -11.35 11.53
C LEU A 87 3.94 -11.31 11.43
N GLU A 88 3.40 -11.42 10.21
CA GLU A 88 2.00 -11.16 9.88
C GLU A 88 1.53 -9.75 10.28
N GLU A 89 2.45 -8.78 10.30
CA GLU A 89 2.25 -7.43 10.82
C GLU A 89 2.60 -6.35 9.79
N ILE A 90 1.97 -5.18 9.96
CA ILE A 90 2.34 -3.95 9.25
C ILE A 90 3.34 -3.19 10.13
N ILE A 91 4.49 -2.83 9.56
CA ILE A 91 5.51 -1.98 10.16
C ILE A 91 5.59 -0.63 9.46
N TYR A 92 6.04 0.39 10.19
CA TYR A 92 6.12 1.80 9.79
C TYR A 92 7.58 2.26 9.68
#